data_AF-A0A2A7ARV0-F1
#
_entry.id   AF-A0A2A7ARV0-F1
#
_cell.length_a   1.000
_cell.length_b   1.000
_cell.length_c   1.000
_cell.angle_alpha   90.00
_cell.angle_beta   90.00
_cell.angle_gamma   90.00
#
_symmetry.space_group_name_H-M   'P 1'
#
loop_
_entity.id
_entity.type
_entity.pdbx_description
1 polymer ?
#
loop_
_entity_poly.entity_id
_entity_poly.type
_entity_poly.pdbx_seq_one_letter_code
_entity_poly.pdbx_strand_id
1 'polypeptide(L)'
;MAAAPEFPAWAVEEAARQLQITLRQLRQAQGTLYFCTLPSGLRFDLYAGLDGTLQCWRLVDGSRWEKDRRMECRDPSRNGPAVGVEPTGEGTLRIYAEQHIDPEEPDPEKKILKLLRGYAELISAPEMQHLGL
;
A
#
# COMPACT_ATOMS: atom_id res chain seq x y z
N MET A 1 14.44 -6.58 -25.99
CA MET A 1 14.10 -7.35 -24.77
C MET A 1 13.94 -6.38 -23.63
N ALA A 2 12.82 -6.41 -22.89
CA ALA A 2 12.69 -5.59 -21.69
C ALA A 2 13.58 -6.17 -20.59
N ALA A 3 14.30 -5.32 -19.86
CA ALA A 3 15.07 -5.74 -18.69
C ALA A 3 14.13 -6.33 -17.63
N ALA A 4 14.60 -7.38 -16.94
CA ALA A 4 13.89 -8.00 -15.83
C ALA A 4 13.62 -6.95 -14.73
N PRO A 5 12.47 -7.02 -14.04
CA PRO A 5 12.18 -6.11 -12.94
C PRO A 5 13.16 -6.34 -11.78
N GLU A 6 13.70 -5.25 -11.22
CA GLU A 6 14.60 -5.28 -10.07
C GLU A 6 13.79 -5.41 -8.76
N PHE A 7 14.44 -5.76 -7.64
CA PHE A 7 13.76 -5.73 -6.35
C PHE A 7 13.43 -4.27 -5.98
N PRO A 8 12.27 -3.97 -5.37
CA PRO A 8 11.18 -4.88 -4.98
C PRO A 8 10.11 -5.14 -6.06
N ALA A 9 10.26 -4.58 -7.27
CA ALA A 9 9.26 -4.63 -8.33
C ALA A 9 8.83 -6.06 -8.72
N TRP A 10 9.77 -6.98 -8.95
CA TRP A 10 9.43 -8.36 -9.33
C TRP A 10 8.67 -9.09 -8.21
N ALA A 11 9.01 -8.83 -6.95
CA ALA A 11 8.39 -9.46 -5.80
C ALA A 11 6.97 -8.91 -5.56
N VAL A 12 6.75 -7.63 -5.85
CA VAL A 12 5.40 -7.03 -5.91
C VAL A 12 4.55 -7.70 -6.98
N GLU A 13 5.10 -7.89 -8.19
CA GLU A 13 4.38 -8.54 -9.30
C GLU A 13 4.00 -9.99 -8.96
N GLU A 14 4.91 -10.72 -8.33
CA GLU A 14 4.67 -12.10 -7.88
C GLU A 14 3.63 -12.17 -6.75
N ALA A 15 3.72 -11.30 -5.76
CA ALA A 15 2.73 -11.23 -4.69
C ALA A 15 1.34 -10.81 -5.21
N ALA A 16 1.28 -9.87 -6.15
CA ALA A 16 0.04 -9.47 -6.82
C ALA A 16 -0.58 -10.63 -7.61
N ARG A 17 0.25 -11.41 -8.33
CA ARG A 17 -0.19 -12.61 -9.04
C ARG A 17 -0.81 -13.64 -8.09
N GLN A 18 -0.17 -13.90 -6.94
CA GLN A 18 -0.70 -14.81 -5.92
C GLN A 18 -2.03 -14.34 -5.31
N LEU A 19 -2.23 -13.03 -5.21
CA LEU A 19 -3.45 -12.40 -4.69
C LEU A 19 -4.49 -12.08 -5.78
N GLN A 20 -4.24 -12.47 -7.04
CA GLN A 20 -5.10 -12.18 -8.19
C GLN A 20 -5.35 -10.68 -8.41
N ILE A 21 -4.38 -9.85 -8.05
CA ILE A 21 -4.42 -8.39 -8.24
C ILE A 21 -3.96 -8.08 -9.67
N THR A 22 -4.79 -7.37 -10.41
CA THR A 22 -4.40 -6.87 -11.74
C THR A 22 -3.55 -5.63 -11.58
N LEU A 23 -2.42 -5.58 -12.28
CA LEU A 23 -1.47 -4.47 -12.24
C LEU A 23 -1.38 -3.75 -13.57
N ARG A 24 -1.31 -2.41 -13.52
CA ARG A 24 -0.71 -1.59 -14.59
C ARG A 24 0.46 -0.84 -13.99
N GLN A 25 1.59 -0.80 -14.68
CA GLN A 25 2.82 -0.25 -14.14
C GLN A 25 3.27 1.01 -14.88
N LEU A 26 3.90 1.91 -14.14
CA LEU A 26 4.64 3.06 -14.63
C LEU A 26 6.02 3.05 -13.99
N ARG A 27 7.04 2.70 -14.78
CA ARG A 27 8.44 2.66 -14.33
C ARG A 27 8.97 4.09 -14.16
N GLN A 28 9.67 4.31 -13.06
CA GLN A 28 10.32 5.58 -12.73
C GLN A 28 11.80 5.35 -12.43
N ALA A 29 12.58 6.41 -12.34
CA ALA A 29 14.02 6.30 -12.09
C ALA A 29 14.37 5.67 -10.73
N GLN A 30 13.50 5.84 -9.72
CA GLN A 30 13.75 5.40 -8.33
C GLN A 30 12.82 4.28 -7.86
N GLY A 31 12.05 3.69 -8.78
CA GLY A 31 11.07 2.67 -8.42
C GLY A 31 9.99 2.48 -9.47
N THR A 32 8.95 1.73 -9.13
CA THR A 32 7.80 1.48 -10.00
C THR A 32 6.51 1.87 -9.29
N LEU A 33 5.67 2.63 -9.98
CA LEU A 33 4.30 2.91 -9.56
C LEU A 33 3.37 1.88 -10.20
N TYR A 34 2.49 1.29 -9.39
CA TYR A 34 1.51 0.30 -9.79
C TYR A 34 0.09 0.82 -9.51
N PHE A 35 -0.78 0.66 -10.51
CA PHE A 35 -2.21 0.85 -10.38
C PHE A 35 -2.87 -0.52 -10.22
N CYS A 36 -3.30 -0.82 -9.00
CA CYS A 36 -3.76 -2.14 -8.59
C CYS A 36 -5.29 -2.23 -8.66
N THR A 37 -5.81 -3.36 -9.15
CA THR A 37 -7.24 -3.69 -9.10
C THR A 37 -7.43 -5.06 -8.45
N LEU A 38 -8.12 -5.10 -7.32
CA LEU A 38 -8.49 -6.32 -6.61
C LEU A 38 -9.55 -7.11 -7.40
N PRO A 39 -9.72 -8.42 -7.14
CA PRO A 39 -10.81 -9.22 -7.71
C PRO A 39 -12.22 -8.64 -7.46
N SER A 40 -12.41 -7.92 -6.35
CA SER A 40 -13.66 -7.22 -6.03
C SER A 40 -13.93 -5.97 -6.89
N GLY A 41 -12.98 -5.56 -7.73
CA GLY A 41 -13.02 -4.34 -8.51
C GLY A 41 -12.50 -3.10 -7.75
N LEU A 42 -12.19 -3.24 -6.46
CA LEU A 42 -11.55 -2.19 -5.65
C LEU A 42 -10.18 -1.83 -6.20
N ARG A 43 -9.86 -0.54 -6.18
CA ARG A 43 -8.60 0.00 -6.71
C ARG A 43 -7.79 0.70 -5.63
N PHE A 44 -6.48 0.58 -5.75
CA PHE A 44 -5.50 1.29 -4.94
C PHE A 44 -4.21 1.46 -5.76
N ASP A 45 -3.34 2.33 -5.31
CA ASP A 45 -2.04 2.58 -5.93
C ASP A 45 -0.94 2.05 -5.01
N LEU A 46 0.16 1.61 -5.61
CA LEU A 46 1.33 1.12 -4.89
C LEU A 46 2.61 1.69 -5.49
N TYR A 47 3.49 2.22 -4.66
CA TYR A 47 4.85 2.56 -5.03
C TYR A 47 5.84 1.54 -4.46
N ALA A 48 6.75 1.10 -5.33
CA ALA A 48 7.82 0.17 -5.01
C ALA A 48 9.17 0.84 -5.31
N GLY A 49 9.81 1.40 -4.29
CA GLY A 49 11.08 2.11 -4.38
C GLY A 49 12.27 1.16 -4.43
N LEU A 50 13.30 1.51 -5.20
CA LEU A 50 14.56 0.75 -5.28
C LEU A 50 15.32 0.74 -3.94
N ASP A 51 14.98 1.67 -3.04
CA ASP A 51 15.47 1.72 -1.67
C ASP A 51 14.78 0.69 -0.75
N GLY A 52 13.82 -0.09 -1.23
CA GLY A 52 13.05 -1.04 -0.43
C GLY A 52 11.78 -0.44 0.20
N THR A 53 11.48 0.83 -0.06
CA THR A 53 10.23 1.45 0.39
C THR A 53 9.04 0.91 -0.40
N LEU A 54 8.07 0.31 0.30
CA LEU A 54 6.76 -0.01 -0.25
C LEU A 54 5.68 0.86 0.38
N GLN A 55 4.88 1.51 -0.46
CA GLN A 55 3.76 2.32 -0.02
C GLN A 55 2.50 1.94 -0.82
N CYS A 56 1.45 1.52 -0.13
CA CYS A 56 0.12 1.28 -0.69
C CYS A 56 -0.80 2.42 -0.25
N TRP A 57 -1.61 2.96 -1.15
CA TRP A 57 -2.62 3.94 -0.75
C TRP A 57 -3.85 3.95 -1.64
N ARG A 58 -4.93 4.52 -1.09
CA ARG A 58 -6.19 4.75 -1.78
C ARG A 58 -6.77 6.07 -1.30
N LEU A 59 -7.30 6.83 -2.24
CA LEU A 59 -8.07 8.03 -1.96
C LEU A 59 -9.56 7.69 -1.75
N VAL A 60 -10.14 8.25 -0.71
CA VAL A 60 -11.57 8.13 -0.37
C VAL A 60 -12.16 9.50 -0.04
N ASP A 61 -13.48 9.61 -0.06
CA ASP A 61 -14.16 10.83 0.40
C ASP A 61 -13.83 11.11 1.87
N GLY A 62 -13.42 12.34 2.14
CA GLY A 62 -13.06 12.83 3.47
C GLY A 62 -14.00 13.90 3.99
N SER A 63 -15.13 14.13 3.33
CA SER A 63 -16.08 15.20 3.68
C SER A 63 -16.53 15.21 5.14
N ARG A 64 -16.53 14.06 5.82
CA ARG A 64 -16.92 13.89 7.23
C ARG A 64 -15.75 13.80 8.21
N TRP A 65 -14.53 13.95 7.73
CA TRP A 65 -13.33 13.82 8.54
C TRP A 65 -12.89 15.18 9.10
N GLU A 66 -12.35 15.17 10.31
CA GLU A 66 -11.80 16.38 10.91
C GLU A 66 -10.62 16.91 10.08
N LYS A 67 -10.73 18.18 9.64
CA LYS A 67 -9.66 18.89 8.96
C LYS A 67 -8.42 18.83 9.86
N ASP A 68 -7.33 18.26 9.34
CA ASP A 68 -6.03 18.10 10.02
C ASP A 68 -5.86 16.87 10.94
N ARG A 69 -6.90 16.05 11.16
CA ARG A 69 -6.73 14.83 11.98
C ARG A 69 -5.97 13.75 11.21
N ARG A 70 -4.76 13.40 11.66
CA ARG A 70 -4.02 12.22 11.18
C ARG A 70 -4.10 11.10 12.20
N MET A 71 -4.29 9.88 11.72
CA MET A 71 -4.21 8.67 12.54
C MET A 71 -3.21 7.71 11.92
N GLU A 72 -2.22 7.29 12.71
CA GLU A 72 -1.24 6.28 12.31
C GLU A 72 -1.13 5.22 13.42
N CYS A 73 -1.11 3.96 13.00
CA CYS A 73 -0.75 2.83 13.82
C CYS A 73 0.57 2.27 13.29
N ARG A 74 1.58 2.22 14.16
CA ARG A 74 2.90 1.67 13.88
C ARG A 74 3.39 1.00 15.15
N ASP A 75 3.81 -0.26 15.05
CA ASP A 75 4.45 -0.95 16.16
C ASP A 75 5.92 -0.51 16.23
N PRO A 76 6.36 0.24 17.26
CA PRO A 76 7.75 0.70 17.35
C PRO A 76 8.73 -0.42 17.70
N SER A 77 8.24 -1.57 18.16
CA SER A 77 9.06 -2.72 18.58
C SER A 77 9.39 -3.68 17.44
N ARG A 78 8.79 -3.48 16.27
CA ARG A 78 8.95 -4.35 15.09
C ARG A 78 9.10 -3.50 13.83
N ASN A 79 9.89 -3.96 12.87
CA ASN A 79 9.88 -3.39 11.51
C ASN A 79 8.61 -3.82 10.74
N GLY A 80 7.44 -3.41 11.27
CA GLY A 80 6.13 -3.66 10.69
C GLY A 80 5.64 -2.46 9.89
N PRO A 81 4.55 -2.62 9.12
CA PRO A 81 3.99 -1.53 8.36
C PRO A 81 3.43 -0.44 9.26
N ALA A 82 3.65 0.81 8.88
CA ALA A 82 2.87 1.94 9.35
C ALA A 82 1.57 2.00 8.56
N VAL A 83 0.43 1.99 9.24
CA VAL A 83 -0.90 2.03 8.61
C VAL A 83 -1.62 3.26 9.11
N GLY A 84 -2.21 4.05 8.22
CA GLY A 84 -2.83 5.29 8.65
C GLY A 84 -3.85 5.86 7.69
N VAL A 85 -4.47 6.94 8.18
CA VAL A 85 -5.42 7.77 7.46
C VAL A 85 -5.01 9.23 7.64
N GLU A 86 -4.86 9.95 6.54
CA GLU A 86 -4.54 11.38 6.58
C GLU A 86 -5.32 12.19 5.54
N PRO A 87 -5.66 13.47 5.83
CA PRO A 87 -6.23 14.38 4.85
C PRO A 87 -5.24 14.72 3.75
N THR A 88 -5.71 14.82 2.51
CA THR A 88 -4.89 15.28 1.36
C THR A 88 -5.01 16.79 1.11
N GLY A 89 -5.90 17.48 1.84
CA GLY A 89 -6.20 18.91 1.68
C GLY A 89 -7.38 19.23 0.75
N GLU A 90 -7.82 18.28 -0.10
CA GLU A 90 -8.88 18.50 -1.10
C GLU A 90 -10.22 17.86 -0.73
N GLY A 91 -10.49 17.69 0.58
CA GLY A 91 -11.69 16.98 1.05
C GLY A 91 -11.64 15.47 0.79
N THR A 92 -10.47 14.92 0.46
CA THR A 92 -10.24 13.47 0.37
C THR A 92 -9.30 13.01 1.48
N LEU A 93 -9.40 11.73 1.85
CA LEU A 93 -8.47 11.06 2.74
C LEU A 93 -7.63 10.07 1.97
N ARG A 94 -6.38 9.93 2.39
CA ARG A 94 -5.49 8.85 2.00
C ARG A 94 -5.48 7.79 3.08
N ILE A 95 -5.99 6.60 2.77
CA ILE A 95 -5.77 5.39 3.57
C ILE A 95 -4.50 4.73 3.06
N TYR A 96 -3.48 4.61 3.89
CA TYR A 96 -2.16 4.13 3.48
C TYR A 96 -1.62 3.00 4.36
N ALA A 97 -0.75 2.19 3.77
CA ALA A 97 0.19 1.33 4.47
C ALA A 97 1.58 1.53 3.88
N GLU A 98 2.59 1.70 4.73
CA GLU A 98 3.98 1.93 4.34
C GLU A 98 4.91 1.00 5.11
N GLN A 99 5.84 0.37 4.43
CA GLN A 99 6.86 -0.47 5.05
C GLN A 99 8.16 -0.39 4.27
N HIS A 100 9.29 -0.33 4.98
CA HIS A 100 10.61 -0.49 4.41
C HIS A 100 11.05 -1.95 4.52
N ILE A 101 11.39 -2.57 3.40
CA ILE A 101 11.79 -3.98 3.32
C ILE A 101 13.22 -4.04 2.79
N ASP A 102 14.12 -4.51 3.64
CA ASP A 102 15.51 -4.72 3.27
C ASP A 102 15.60 -6.02 2.44
N PRO A 103 16.17 -5.97 1.21
CA PRO A 103 16.32 -7.16 0.38
C PRO A 103 17.19 -8.24 1.01
N GLU A 104 18.07 -7.89 1.96
CA GLU A 104 18.96 -8.83 2.65
C GLU A 104 18.31 -9.48 3.88
N GLU A 105 17.11 -9.04 4.29
CA GLU A 105 16.37 -9.68 5.37
C GLU A 105 15.84 -11.07 4.95
N PRO A 106 15.63 -11.99 5.89
CA PRO A 106 15.00 -13.28 5.58
C PRO A 106 13.58 -13.11 5.00
N ASP A 107 13.32 -13.80 3.89
CA ASP A 107 12.03 -13.88 3.20
C ASP A 107 11.38 -12.50 2.88
N PRO A 108 12.06 -11.59 2.16
CA PRO A 108 11.54 -10.24 1.91
C PRO A 108 10.26 -10.29 1.06
N GLU A 109 10.15 -11.22 0.12
CA GLU A 109 8.95 -11.50 -0.68
C GLU A 109 7.73 -11.81 0.20
N LYS A 110 7.92 -12.56 1.29
CA LYS A 110 6.84 -12.92 2.20
C LYS A 110 6.32 -11.70 2.96
N LYS A 111 7.20 -10.73 3.27
CA LYS A 111 6.79 -9.45 3.86
C LYS A 111 5.97 -8.62 2.86
N ILE A 112 6.39 -8.57 1.59
CA ILE A 112 5.66 -7.89 0.51
C ILE A 112 4.26 -8.51 0.33
N LEU A 113 4.17 -9.84 0.26
CA LEU A 113 2.90 -10.56 0.16
C LEU A 113 1.98 -10.25 1.36
N LYS A 114 2.54 -10.23 2.58
CA LYS A 114 1.79 -9.92 3.80
C LYS A 114 1.29 -8.48 3.81
N LEU A 115 2.10 -7.51 3.37
CA LEU A 115 1.72 -6.11 3.24
C LEU A 115 0.55 -5.95 2.26
N LEU A 116 0.69 -6.52 1.05
CA LEU A 116 -0.36 -6.46 0.03
C LEU A 116 -1.67 -7.10 0.47
N ARG A 117 -1.60 -8.29 1.09
CA ARG A 117 -2.78 -8.98 1.62
C ARG A 117 -3.47 -8.15 2.71
N GLY A 118 -2.70 -7.69 3.70
CA GLY A 118 -3.24 -6.91 4.82
C GLY A 118 -3.84 -5.58 4.36
N TYR A 119 -3.21 -4.92 3.38
CA TYR A 119 -3.76 -3.69 2.81
C TYR A 119 -5.03 -3.95 2.00
N ALA A 120 -5.08 -5.01 1.19
CA ALA A 120 -6.27 -5.42 0.45
C ALA A 120 -7.44 -5.72 1.38
N GLU A 121 -7.19 -6.41 2.51
CA GLU A 121 -8.18 -6.68 3.56
C GLU A 121 -8.68 -5.37 4.19
N LEU A 122 -7.76 -4.47 4.57
CA LEU A 122 -8.08 -3.17 5.17
C LEU A 122 -9.04 -2.36 4.30
N ILE A 123 -8.75 -2.21 3.01
CA ILE A 123 -9.57 -1.38 2.11
C ILE A 123 -10.85 -2.05 1.63
N SER A 124 -10.96 -3.37 1.83
CA SER A 124 -12.17 -4.15 1.50
C SER A 124 -13.23 -4.09 2.61
N ALA A 125 -12.88 -3.66 3.82
CA ALA A 125 -13.79 -3.55 4.96
C ALA A 125 -13.93 -2.08 5.42
N PRO A 126 -14.69 -1.23 4.71
CA PRO A 126 -14.80 0.19 5.04
C PRO A 126 -15.81 0.50 6.17
N GLU A 127 -16.07 -0.43 7.10
CA GLU A 127 -16.88 -0.13 8.29
C GLU A 127 -16.07 0.67 9.32
N MET A 128 -15.56 1.83 8.91
CA MET A 128 -15.32 2.92 9.86
C MET A 128 -16.67 3.58 10.13
N GLN A 129 -17.53 2.89 10.86
CA GLN A 129 -18.69 3.54 11.48
C GLN A 129 -18.12 4.55 12.47
N HIS A 130 -18.40 5.82 12.22
CA HIS A 130 -18.25 6.85 13.23
C HIS A 130 -19.21 6.46 14.37
N LEU A 131 -18.71 5.75 15.38
CA LEU A 131 -19.40 5.67 16.66
C LEU A 131 -19.44 7.10 17.16
N GLY A 132 -20.59 7.74 16.98
CA GLY A 132 -20.88 9.05 17.55
C GLY A 132 -20.60 8.97 19.04
N LEU A 133 -19.54 9.66 19.46
CA LEU A 133 -19.33 10.04 20.85
C LEU A 133 -20.04 11.37 21.07
#